data_AF-A0A6V7LIQ8-F1
#
_entry.id   AF-A0A6V7LIQ8-F1
#
_cell.length_a   1.000
_cell.length_b   1.000
_cell.length_c   1.000
_cell.angle_alpha   90.00
_cell.angle_beta   90.00
_cell.angle_gamma   90.00
#
_symmetry.space_group_name_H-M   'P 1'
#
loop_
_entity.id
_entity.type
_entity.pdbx_description
1 polymer ?
#
loop_
_entity_poly.entity_id
_entity_poly.type
_entity_poly.pdbx_seq_one_letter_code
_entity_poly.pdbx_strand_id
1 'polypeptide(L)' 'MTPVMTGLEEQEKLLEDAIGIVKVQAFQMKHCLDNAKLMDALKHASTMLGELRTSLLSPKSYYEL' A
#
# COMPACT_ATOMS: atom_id res chain seq x y z
N MET A 1 -16.25 -25.79 -10.82
CA MET A 1 -15.10 -25.26 -11.57
C MET A 1 -14.66 -24.01 -10.82
N THR A 2 -13.54 -24.06 -10.09
CA THR A 2 -13.00 -22.86 -9.44
C THR A 2 -12.47 -21.93 -10.54
N PRO A 3 -12.84 -20.65 -10.56
CA PRO A 3 -12.28 -19.73 -11.54
C PRO A 3 -10.78 -19.61 -11.23
N VAL A 4 -9.95 -19.97 -12.21
CA VAL A 4 -8.53 -19.63 -12.20
C VAL A 4 -8.48 -18.12 -12.40
N MET A 5 -8.14 -17.40 -11.33
CA MET A 5 -7.80 -15.98 -11.45
C MET A 5 -6.64 -15.86 -12.43
N THR A 6 -6.77 -14.97 -13.40
CA THR A 6 -5.69 -14.75 -14.36
C THR A 6 -4.55 -13.98 -13.67
N GLY A 7 -3.31 -14.16 -14.13
CA GLY A 7 -2.16 -13.44 -13.54
C GLY A 7 -2.30 -11.91 -13.60
N LEU A 8 -3.16 -11.38 -14.48
CA LEU A 8 -3.51 -9.96 -14.52
C LEU A 8 -4.44 -9.55 -13.38
N GLU A 9 -5.51 -10.33 -13.13
CA GLU A 9 -6.43 -10.08 -12.02
C GLU A 9 -5.72 -10.19 -10.65
N GLU A 10 -4.75 -11.11 -10.54
CA GLU A 10 -3.92 -11.21 -9.33
C GLU A 10 -3.03 -9.97 -9.16
N GLN A 11 -2.45 -9.44 -10.24
CA GLN A 11 -1.68 -8.20 -10.19
C GLN A 11 -2.53 -6.98 -9.84
N GLU A 12 -3.72 -6.86 -10.42
CA GLU A 12 -4.66 -5.76 -10.12
C GLU A 12 -5.07 -5.81 -8.64
N LYS A 13 -5.38 -7.00 -8.12
CA LYS A 13 -5.74 -7.17 -6.72
C LYS A 13 -4.58 -6.80 -5.78
N LEU A 14 -3.37 -7.29 -6.06
CA LEU A 14 -2.18 -6.96 -5.26
C LEU A 14 -1.90 -5.46 -5.26
N LEU A 15 -2.06 -4.79 -6.40
CA LEU A 15 -1.91 -3.34 -6.52
C LEU A 15 -2.99 -2.59 -5.73
N GLU A 16 -4.25 -3.01 -5.85
CA GLU A 16 -5.37 -2.38 -5.15
C GLU A 16 -5.23 -2.52 -3.62
N ASP A 17 -4.81 -3.70 -3.14
CA ASP A 17 -4.54 -3.96 -1.73
C ASP A 17 -3.39 -3.04 -1.21
N ALA A 18 -2.28 -2.96 -1.95
CA ALA A 18 -1.13 -2.11 -1.59
C ALA A 18 -1.51 -0.61 -1.57
N ILE A 19 -2.19 -0.12 -2.61
CA ILE A 19 -2.70 1.26 -2.67
C ILE A 19 -3.69 1.53 -1.53
N GLY A 20 -4.54 0.55 -1.20
CA GLY A 20 -5.47 0.62 -0.08
C GLY A 20 -4.76 0.88 1.24
N ILE A 21 -3.70 0.13 1.51
CA ILE A 21 -2.87 0.32 2.72
C ILE A 21 -2.21 1.70 2.69
N VAL A 22 -1.59 2.10 1.57
CA VAL A 22 -0.95 3.42 1.42
C VAL A 22 -1.93 4.55 1.72
N LYS A 23 -3.15 4.50 1.18
CA LYS A 23 -4.19 5.52 1.43
C LYS A 23 -4.58 5.60 2.92
N VAL A 24 -4.79 4.46 3.56
CA VAL A 24 -5.16 4.40 4.99
C VAL A 24 -4.03 4.94 5.86
N GLN A 25 -2.79 4.51 5.62
CA GLN A 25 -1.63 4.95 6.37
C GLN A 25 -1.32 6.44 6.14
N ALA A 26 -1.47 6.95 4.91
CA ALA A 26 -1.30 8.37 4.61
C ALA A 26 -2.32 9.24 5.35
N PHE A 27 -3.58 8.79 5.43
CA PHE A 27 -4.61 9.49 6.20
C PHE A 27 -4.28 9.54 7.69
N GLN A 28 -3.90 8.39 8.28
CA GLN A 28 -3.53 8.31 9.69
C GLN A 28 -2.27 9.12 10.00
N MET A 29 -1.27 9.06 9.12
CA MET A 29 -0.04 9.87 9.22
C MET A 29 -0.39 11.36 9.25
N LYS A 30 -1.21 11.85 8.31
CA LYS A 30 -1.65 13.25 8.28
C LYS A 30 -2.37 13.62 9.57
N HIS A 31 -3.31 12.78 10.02
CA HIS A 31 -4.03 13.01 11.28
C HIS A 31 -3.09 13.09 12.49
N CYS A 32 -2.07 12.24 12.56
CA CYS A 32 -1.05 12.30 13.61
C CYS A 32 -0.20 13.58 13.53
N LEU A 33 0.16 14.02 12.33
CA LEU A 33 0.89 15.28 12.12
C LEU A 33 0.05 16.49 12.55
N ASP A 34 -1.23 16.54 12.21
CA ASP A 34 -2.17 17.59 12.61
C ASP A 34 -2.32 17.68 14.15
N ASN A 35 -2.11 16.56 14.85
CA ASN A 35 -2.13 16.48 16.32
C ASN A 35 -0.73 16.54 16.98
N ALA A 36 0.30 16.93 16.24
CA ALA A 36 1.70 17.00 16.72
C ALA A 36 2.28 15.66 17.25
N LYS A 37 1.73 14.51 16.83
CA LYS A 37 2.19 13.16 17.20
C LYS A 37 3.21 12.63 16.19
N LEU A 38 4.41 13.22 16.17
CA LEU A 38 5.44 12.90 15.18
C LEU A 38 5.83 11.42 15.17
N MET A 39 6.06 10.80 16.33
CA MET A 39 6.48 9.40 16.40
C MET A 39 5.41 8.44 15.86
N ASP A 40 4.14 8.73 16.06
CA ASP A 40 3.05 7.91 15.52
C ASP A 40 2.89 8.13 14.02
N ALA A 41 3.03 9.37 13.54
CA ALA A 41 3.09 9.66 12.11
C ALA A 41 4.22 8.89 11.40
N LEU A 42 5.40 8.81 12.02
CA LEU A 42 6.54 8.04 11.48
C LEU A 42 6.27 6.52 11.44
N LYS A 43 5.49 5.98 12.39
CA LYS A 43 5.07 4.57 12.31
C LYS A 43 4.18 4.33 11.08
N HIS A 44 3.20 5.20 10.84
CA HIS A 44 2.34 5.12 9.66
C HIS A 44 3.14 5.27 8.35
N ALA A 45 4.09 6.21 8.31
CA ALA A 45 5.01 6.36 7.18
C ALA A 45 5.85 5.11 6.93
N SER A 46 6.37 4.48 7.99
CA SER A 46 7.15 3.24 7.90
C SER A 46 6.32 2.09 7.32
N THR A 47 5.07 1.92 7.77
CA THR A 47 4.15 0.93 7.21
C THR A 47 3.86 1.21 5.73
N MET A 48 3.62 2.47 5.36
CA MET A 48 3.40 2.88 3.96
C MET A 48 4.61 2.55 3.06
N LEU A 49 5.82 2.85 3.52
CA LEU A 49 7.06 2.50 2.80
C LEU A 49 7.32 0.99 2.78
N GLY A 50 6.72 0.23 3.70
CA GLY A 50 6.75 -1.22 3.71
C GLY A 50 6.11 -1.84 2.47
N GLU A 51 5.04 -1.24 1.94
CA GLU A 51 4.36 -1.71 0.73
C GLU A 51 5.28 -1.64 -0.50
N LEU A 52 6.18 -0.65 -0.56
CA LEU A 52 7.18 -0.51 -1.63
C LEU A 52 8.25 -1.62 -1.61
N ARG A 53 8.31 -2.45 -0.58
CA ARG A 53 9.26 -3.58 -0.52
C ARG A 53 8.74 -4.84 -1.19
N THR A 54 7.50 -4.85 -1.68
CA THR A 54 6.92 -6.03 -2.32
C THR A 54 7.65 -6.37 -3.62
N SER A 55 8.07 -7.63 -3.76
CA SER A 55 8.62 -8.18 -5.01
C SER A 55 7.56 -8.89 -5.87
N LEU A 56 6.29 -8.84 -5.44
CA LEU A 56 5.19 -9.55 -6.08
C LEU A 56 4.53 -8.74 -7.22
N LEU A 57 4.76 -7.43 -7.26
CA LEU A 57 4.22 -6.57 -8.31
C LEU A 57 5.09 -6.61 -9.57
N SER A 58 4.43 -6.63 -10.72
CA SER A 58 5.06 -6.42 -12.02
C SER A 58 5.69 -5.03 -12.09
N PRO A 59 6.68 -4.79 -12.97
CA PRO A 59 7.32 -3.48 -13.09
C PRO A 59 6.34 -2.32 -13.34
N LYS A 60 5.24 -2.59 -14.07
CA LYS A 60 4.20 -1.58 -14.32
C LYS A 60 3.39 -1.30 -13.06
N SER A 61 2.88 -2.33 -12.40
CA SER A 61 2.09 -2.19 -11.17
C SER A 61 2.92 -1.59 -10.03
N TYR A 62 4.20 -1.92 -9.95
CA TYR A 62 5.13 -1.33 -8.97
C TYR A 62 5.35 0.17 -9.21
N TYR A 63 5.35 0.63 -10.46
CA TYR A 63 5.46 2.05 -10.78
C TYR A 63 4.18 2.85 -10.49
N GLU A 64 3.01 2.19 -10.57
CA GLU A 64 1.72 2.80 -10.25
C GLU A 64 1.46 2.92 -8.73
N LEU A 65 2.12 2.10 -7.92
CA LEU A 65 2.08 2.15 -6.45
C LEU A 65 2.83 3.36 -5.88
#